data_AF-A0A9P6AY02-F1
#
_entry.id   AF-A0A9P6AY02-F1
#
_cell.length_a   1.000
_cell.length_b   1.000
_cell.length_c   1.000
_cell.angle_alpha   90.00
_cell.angle_beta   90.00
_cell.angle_gamma   90.00
#
_symmetry.space_group_name_H-M   'P 1'
#
loop_
_entity.id
_entity.type
_entity.pdbx_description
1 polymer ?
#
loop_
_entity_poly.entity_id
_entity_poly.type
_entity_poly.pdbx_seq_one_letter_code
_entity_poly.pdbx_strand_id
1 'polypeptide(L)'
;MGPKCTANKGTDYYADHPEDDMVEPGLHAPNLTYDACQQSFIAADEDRVKASTQYFEDTGVIALLCHHDIPLAVASMWTAGEKQFYVFALLETILKHILSHWRIGALYDIGCQMDQTLKKWRFMPEWLPHLEWGVSIFHAYGHQWACQLWYHPCKSEL
;
A
#
# COMPACT_ATOMS: atom_id res chain seq x y z
N MET A 1 -7.10 56.00 9.12
CA MET A 1 -7.07 55.14 7.92
C MET A 1 -5.62 54.79 7.67
N GLY A 2 -5.21 53.59 8.07
CA GLY A 2 -3.86 53.06 7.90
C GLY A 2 -3.99 51.53 7.84
N PRO A 3 -3.30 50.85 6.92
CA PRO A 3 -3.53 49.42 6.71
C PRO A 3 -2.94 48.65 7.88
N LYS A 4 -3.78 47.88 8.58
CA LYS A 4 -3.31 46.82 9.47
C LYS A 4 -2.77 45.70 8.59
N CYS A 5 -1.45 45.53 8.56
CA CYS A 5 -0.83 44.30 8.07
C CYS A 5 -1.37 43.13 8.91
N THR A 6 -2.26 42.33 8.32
CA THR A 6 -2.61 41.03 8.85
C THR A 6 -1.41 40.11 8.62
N ALA A 7 -0.74 39.73 9.71
CA ALA A 7 0.28 38.69 9.68
C ALA A 7 -0.33 37.43 9.06
N ASN A 8 0.19 37.05 7.90
CA ASN A 8 -0.13 35.79 7.27
C ASN A 8 0.42 34.70 8.20
N LYS A 9 -0.46 33.93 8.86
CA LYS A 9 -0.07 32.69 9.51
C LYS A 9 0.21 31.68 8.39
N GLY A 10 1.40 31.76 7.82
CA GLY A 10 1.97 30.66 7.06
C GLY A 10 2.08 29.50 8.03
N THR A 11 1.26 28.48 7.83
CA THR A 11 1.40 27.21 8.54
C THR A 11 2.63 26.53 7.99
N ASP A 12 3.50 26.10 8.90
CA ASP A 12 4.76 25.38 8.66
C ASP A 12 4.49 24.01 8.01
N TYR A 13 4.11 24.00 6.74
CA TYR A 13 3.86 22.79 5.94
C TYR A 13 5.16 22.03 5.57
N TYR A 14 6.32 22.54 5.97
CA TYR A 14 7.65 21.95 5.74
C TYR A 14 8.47 22.00 7.03
N ALA A 15 8.02 21.30 8.07
CA ALA A 15 8.95 20.95 9.13
C ALA A 15 9.87 19.85 8.56
N ASP A 16 11.15 20.17 8.40
CA ASP A 16 12.16 19.22 7.91
C ASP A 16 12.41 18.19 9.02
N HIS A 17 11.73 17.05 8.91
CA HIS A 17 11.83 15.94 9.84
C HIS A 17 12.92 14.99 9.34
N PRO A 18 14.04 14.81 10.08
CA PRO A 18 15.16 14.00 9.61
C PRO A 18 14.76 12.54 9.32
N GLU A 19 13.68 12.04 9.94
CA GLU A 19 13.08 10.73 9.64
C GLU A 19 12.47 10.58 8.23
N ASP A 20 12.11 11.69 7.58
CA ASP A 20 11.46 11.69 6.26
C ASP A 20 12.43 11.29 5.16
N ASP A 21 13.69 11.73 5.29
CA ASP A 21 14.78 11.43 4.37
C ASP A 21 15.47 10.09 4.66
N MET A 22 15.11 9.42 5.77
CA MET A 22 15.67 8.11 6.09
C MET A 22 15.12 7.02 5.18
N VAL A 23 16.03 6.15 4.73
CA VAL A 23 15.71 4.92 4.00
C VAL A 23 15.75 3.75 4.98
N GLU A 24 14.61 3.14 5.25
CA GLU A 24 14.55 1.96 6.12
C GLU A 24 15.31 0.78 5.51
N PRO A 25 15.89 -0.13 6.34
CA PRO A 25 16.58 -1.31 5.85
C PRO A 25 15.71 -2.16 4.91
N GLY A 26 16.20 -2.40 3.69
CA GLY A 26 15.50 -3.19 2.67
C GLY A 26 14.54 -2.38 1.78
N LEU A 27 14.39 -1.08 2.01
CA LEU A 27 13.68 -0.17 1.11
C LEU A 27 14.64 0.57 0.17
N HIS A 28 14.08 1.08 -0.92
CA HIS A 28 14.84 1.73 -1.99
C HIS A 28 14.62 3.24 -2.11
N ALA A 29 13.72 3.81 -1.31
CA ALA A 29 13.37 5.22 -1.32
C ALA A 29 13.18 5.72 0.13
N PRO A 30 13.30 7.03 0.38
CA PRO A 30 13.03 7.61 1.69
C PRO A 30 11.57 7.45 2.12
N ASN A 31 11.31 7.50 3.44
CA ASN A 31 9.95 7.45 3.99
C ASN A 31 9.02 8.49 3.35
N LEU A 32 9.52 9.70 3.10
CA LEU A 32 8.79 10.77 2.42
C LEU A 32 8.20 10.33 1.08
N THR A 33 8.91 9.49 0.32
CA THR A 33 8.41 8.99 -0.97
C THR A 33 7.17 8.14 -0.77
N TYR A 34 7.19 7.25 0.22
CA TYR A 34 6.07 6.36 0.50
C TYR A 34 4.89 7.13 1.10
N ASP A 35 5.13 8.07 2.00
CA ASP A 35 4.08 8.88 2.61
C ASP A 35 3.38 9.75 1.54
N ALA A 36 4.15 10.34 0.62
CA ALA A 36 3.60 11.08 -0.51
C ALA A 36 2.86 10.17 -1.51
N CYS A 37 3.28 8.90 -1.68
CA CYS A 37 2.50 7.91 -2.45
C CYS A 37 1.18 7.61 -1.75
N GLN A 38 1.18 7.35 -0.44
CA GLN A 38 -0.04 7.06 0.33
C GLN A 38 -1.07 8.20 0.22
N GLN A 39 -0.61 9.45 0.36
CA GLN A 39 -1.47 10.64 0.22
C GLN A 39 -2.05 10.82 -1.20
N SER A 40 -1.39 10.31 -2.22
CA SER A 40 -1.82 10.43 -3.62
C SER A 40 -2.98 9.48 -3.96
N PHE A 41 -3.20 8.41 -3.19
CA PHE A 41 -4.23 7.40 -3.46
C PHE A 41 -5.53 7.67 -2.69
N ILE A 42 -6.43 8.41 -3.33
CA ILE A 42 -7.80 8.72 -2.84
C ILE A 42 -8.66 7.44 -2.67
N ALA A 43 -8.27 6.31 -3.28
CA ALA A 43 -9.00 5.05 -3.17
C ALA A 43 -8.97 4.45 -1.74
N ALA A 44 -7.95 4.80 -0.95
CA ALA A 44 -7.77 4.37 0.44
C ALA A 44 -8.23 5.43 1.46
N ASP A 45 -9.09 6.37 1.04
CA ASP A 45 -9.69 7.37 1.92
C ASP A 45 -10.59 6.68 2.97
N GLU A 46 -10.05 6.49 4.16
CA GLU A 46 -10.74 5.86 5.29
C GLU A 46 -11.96 6.67 5.76
N ASP A 47 -12.03 7.96 5.42
CA ASP A 47 -13.11 8.86 5.82
C ASP A 47 -14.38 8.67 4.98
N ARG A 48 -14.29 7.94 3.85
CA ARG A 48 -15.45 7.59 3.02
C ARG A 48 -16.01 6.23 3.41
N VAL A 49 -16.87 6.21 4.43
CA VAL A 49 -17.71 5.05 4.77
C VAL A 49 -18.69 4.76 3.62
N LYS A 50 -18.35 3.81 2.75
CA LYS A 50 -19.18 3.38 1.61
C LYS A 50 -20.26 2.35 1.98
N ALA A 51 -20.26 1.81 3.20
CA ALA A 51 -21.20 0.76 3.62
C ALA A 51 -21.84 1.08 4.98
N SER A 52 -23.18 0.96 5.04
CA SER A 52 -23.92 1.09 6.30
C SER A 52 -23.83 -0.21 7.10
N THR A 53 -23.22 -0.15 8.29
CA THR A 53 -23.18 -1.26 9.26
C THR A 53 -24.50 -1.43 10.02
N GLN A 54 -25.53 -0.66 9.68
CA GLN A 54 -26.80 -0.63 10.42
C GLN A 54 -27.62 -1.92 10.26
N TYR A 55 -27.38 -2.71 9.22
CA TYR A 55 -28.18 -3.90 8.89
C TYR A 55 -27.38 -5.18 8.63
N PHE A 56 -26.06 -5.10 8.47
CA PHE A 56 -25.21 -6.24 8.16
C PHE A 56 -23.92 -6.19 8.98
N GLU A 57 -23.55 -7.33 9.59
CA GLU A 57 -22.27 -7.51 10.29
C GLU A 57 -21.11 -7.53 9.28
N ASP A 58 -21.33 -8.17 8.13
CA ASP A 58 -20.41 -8.17 7.00
C ASP A 58 -20.67 -6.95 6.11
N THR A 59 -19.64 -6.12 5.96
CA THR A 59 -19.63 -4.94 5.08
C THR A 59 -19.24 -5.27 3.65
N GLY A 60 -18.76 -6.49 3.40
CA GLY A 60 -18.34 -6.96 2.08
C GLY A 60 -17.68 -8.33 2.11
N VAL A 61 -17.24 -8.78 0.94
CA VAL A 61 -16.45 -10.00 0.75
C VAL A 61 -15.25 -9.65 -0.10
N ILE A 62 -14.09 -10.18 0.30
CA ILE A 62 -12.85 -10.12 -0.49
C ILE A 62 -12.46 -11.54 -0.88
N ALA A 63 -12.09 -11.72 -2.13
CA ALA A 63 -11.74 -13.02 -2.68
C ALA A 63 -10.41 -12.96 -3.43
N LEU A 64 -9.61 -14.02 -3.27
CA LEU A 64 -8.48 -14.33 -4.12
C LEU A 64 -8.97 -15.30 -5.20
N LEU A 65 -8.80 -14.92 -6.46
CA LEU A 65 -9.18 -15.75 -7.61
C LEU A 65 -7.96 -16.09 -8.44
N CYS A 66 -8.00 -17.23 -9.13
CA CYS A 66 -7.04 -17.51 -10.18
C CYS A 66 -7.41 -16.76 -11.47
N HIS A 67 -6.53 -16.80 -12.48
CA HIS A 67 -6.78 -16.17 -13.78
C HIS A 67 -8.03 -16.73 -14.53
N HIS A 68 -8.56 -17.88 -14.11
CA HIS A 68 -9.76 -18.49 -14.67
C HIS A 68 -11.03 -18.17 -13.86
N ASP A 69 -11.00 -17.14 -13.01
CA ASP A 69 -12.10 -16.72 -12.14
C ASP A 69 -12.56 -17.79 -11.13
N ILE A 70 -11.66 -18.72 -10.77
CA ILE A 70 -11.94 -19.73 -9.75
C ILE A 70 -11.51 -19.18 -8.38
N PRO A 71 -12.42 -19.10 -7.38
CA PRO A 71 -12.06 -18.70 -6.03
C PRO A 71 -11.05 -19.66 -5.41
N LEU A 72 -9.93 -19.11 -4.94
CA LEU A 72 -8.88 -19.82 -4.20
C LEU A 72 -9.04 -19.62 -2.69
N ALA A 73 -9.40 -18.41 -2.27
CA ALA A 73 -9.67 -18.07 -0.88
C ALA A 73 -10.68 -16.92 -0.82
N VAL A 74 -11.47 -16.89 0.25
CA VAL A 74 -12.51 -15.87 0.48
C VAL A 74 -12.48 -15.47 1.95
N ALA A 75 -12.63 -14.18 2.23
CA ALA A 75 -12.78 -13.66 3.58
C ALA A 75 -13.96 -12.69 3.67
N SER A 76 -14.72 -12.79 4.75
CA SER A 76 -15.74 -11.81 5.12
C SER A 76 -15.09 -10.53 5.66
N MET A 77 -15.58 -9.38 5.22
CA MET A 77 -15.13 -8.08 5.69
C MET A 77 -16.04 -7.55 6.80
N TRP A 78 -15.68 -7.83 8.04
CA TRP A 78 -16.33 -7.35 9.27
C TRP A 78 -15.92 -5.92 9.70
N THR A 79 -14.86 -5.34 9.15
CA THR A 79 -14.44 -3.97 9.45
C THR A 79 -14.81 -3.02 8.32
N ALA A 80 -15.11 -1.77 8.65
CA ALA A 80 -15.32 -0.74 7.64
C ALA A 80 -14.06 -0.49 6.80
N GLY A 81 -14.25 -0.42 5.48
CA GLY A 81 -13.23 -0.09 4.50
C GLY A 81 -12.39 -1.27 4.01
N GLU A 82 -11.74 -1.07 2.86
CA GLU A 82 -10.81 -2.02 2.25
C GLU A 82 -9.45 -1.92 2.96
N LYS A 83 -9.31 -2.63 4.08
CA LYS A 83 -8.09 -2.61 4.89
C LYS A 83 -7.02 -3.57 4.33
N GLN A 84 -5.75 -3.18 4.46
CA GLN A 84 -4.61 -3.96 3.95
C GLN A 84 -4.50 -5.37 4.57
N PHE A 85 -4.92 -5.56 5.83
CA PHE A 85 -4.80 -6.85 6.50
C PHE A 85 -5.61 -7.96 5.83
N TYR A 86 -6.69 -7.64 5.10
CA TYR A 86 -7.42 -8.63 4.31
C TYR A 86 -6.57 -9.17 3.16
N VAL A 87 -5.86 -8.29 2.46
CA VAL A 87 -4.96 -8.67 1.37
C VAL A 87 -3.82 -9.53 1.93
N PHE A 88 -3.24 -9.15 3.07
CA PHE A 88 -2.22 -9.97 3.72
C PHE A 88 -2.73 -11.34 4.15
N ALA A 89 -3.95 -11.45 4.69
CA ALA A 89 -4.53 -12.74 5.07
C ALA A 89 -4.75 -13.67 3.86
N LEU A 90 -5.26 -13.14 2.75
CA LEU A 90 -5.41 -13.90 1.50
C LEU A 90 -4.07 -14.30 0.91
N LEU A 91 -3.09 -13.39 0.95
CA LEU A 91 -1.73 -13.65 0.48
C LEU A 91 -1.07 -14.75 1.32
N GLU A 92 -1.08 -14.64 2.64
CA GLU A 92 -0.53 -15.66 3.53
C GLU A 92 -1.17 -17.05 3.29
N THR A 93 -2.48 -17.07 3.03
CA THR A 93 -3.21 -18.30 2.72
C THR A 93 -2.63 -18.98 1.48
N ILE A 94 -2.39 -18.24 0.38
CA ILE A 94 -1.82 -18.87 -0.83
C ILE A 94 -0.34 -19.19 -0.66
N LEU A 95 0.43 -18.34 0.04
CA LEU A 95 1.86 -18.53 0.30
C LEU A 95 2.11 -19.85 1.06
N LYS A 96 1.26 -20.21 2.02
CA LYS A 96 1.35 -21.49 2.74
C LYS A 96 1.15 -22.74 1.86
N HIS A 97 0.53 -22.60 0.68
CA HIS A 97 0.22 -23.73 -0.22
C HIS A 97 1.19 -23.86 -1.40
N ILE A 98 2.10 -22.93 -1.57
CA ILE A 98 3.12 -22.96 -2.62
C ILE A 98 4.48 -23.41 -2.06
N LEU A 99 5.38 -23.78 -2.95
CA LEU A 99 6.70 -24.27 -2.56
C LEU A 99 7.55 -23.11 -2.01
N SER A 100 8.16 -23.31 -0.85
CA SER A 100 8.90 -22.28 -0.11
C SER A 100 10.13 -21.71 -0.82
N HIS A 101 10.56 -22.28 -1.95
CA HIS A 101 11.69 -21.78 -2.73
C HIS A 101 11.27 -20.95 -3.94
N TRP A 102 9.96 -20.79 -4.20
CA TRP A 102 9.48 -20.00 -5.33
C TRP A 102 9.65 -18.50 -5.05
N ARG A 103 9.96 -17.74 -6.10
CA ARG A 103 9.88 -16.27 -6.10
C ARG A 103 8.53 -15.88 -6.69
N ILE A 104 7.87 -14.94 -6.05
CA ILE A 104 6.48 -14.60 -6.30
C ILE A 104 6.39 -13.10 -6.50
N GLY A 105 5.93 -12.69 -7.67
CA GLY A 105 5.60 -11.30 -7.95
C GLY A 105 4.16 -10.98 -7.57
N ALA A 106 3.95 -9.92 -6.79
CA ALA A 106 2.65 -9.37 -6.48
C ALA A 106 2.53 -7.96 -7.07
N LEU A 107 1.57 -7.79 -8.00
CA LEU A 107 1.20 -6.48 -8.55
C LEU A 107 -0.03 -5.96 -7.82
N TYR A 108 0.07 -4.77 -7.24
CA TYR A 108 -1.04 -4.15 -6.52
C TYR A 108 -1.00 -2.63 -6.65
N ASP A 109 -2.15 -1.98 -6.62
CA ASP A 109 -2.25 -0.53 -6.85
C ASP A 109 -1.44 0.28 -5.82
N ILE A 110 -1.34 -0.24 -4.60
CA ILE A 110 -0.51 0.28 -3.52
C ILE A 110 0.63 -0.69 -3.14
N GLY A 111 1.16 -1.43 -4.12
CA GLY A 111 2.21 -2.44 -3.88
C GLY A 111 3.45 -1.90 -3.14
N CYS A 112 3.84 -0.65 -3.38
CA CYS A 112 4.94 -0.01 -2.65
C CYS A 112 4.64 0.16 -1.14
N GLN A 113 3.38 0.42 -0.79
CA GLN A 113 2.93 0.54 0.60
C GLN A 113 2.95 -0.84 1.27
N MET A 114 2.50 -1.87 0.55
CA MET A 114 2.53 -3.25 1.05
C MET A 114 3.96 -3.68 1.37
N ASP A 115 4.90 -3.44 0.45
CA ASP A 115 6.32 -3.76 0.65
C ASP A 115 6.91 -2.97 1.82
N GLN A 116 6.63 -1.67 1.90
CA GLN A 116 7.04 -0.82 3.02
C GLN A 116 6.53 -1.36 4.36
N THR A 117 5.23 -1.70 4.46
CA THR A 117 4.64 -2.24 5.68
C THR A 117 5.29 -3.56 6.09
N LEU A 118 5.48 -4.49 5.15
CA LEU A 118 6.10 -5.79 5.42
C LEU A 118 7.52 -5.64 5.97
N LYS A 119 8.33 -4.78 5.34
CA LYS A 119 9.73 -4.55 5.72
C LYS A 119 9.86 -3.75 7.02
N LYS A 120 9.11 -2.67 7.16
CA LYS A 120 9.12 -1.78 8.34
C LYS A 120 8.71 -2.53 9.61
N TRP A 121 7.66 -3.36 9.54
CA TRP A 121 7.15 -4.09 10.70
C TRP A 121 7.66 -5.52 10.80
N ARG A 122 8.48 -5.97 9.85
CA ARG A 122 8.91 -7.38 9.71
C ARG A 122 7.73 -8.34 9.78
N PHE A 123 6.64 -7.98 9.11
CA PHE A 123 5.46 -8.83 9.01
C PHE A 123 5.72 -9.94 7.99
N MET A 124 5.32 -11.18 8.28
CA MET A 124 5.57 -12.36 7.43
C MET A 124 7.06 -12.52 7.03
N PRO A 125 8.00 -12.56 8.00
CA PRO A 125 9.43 -12.53 7.72
C PRO A 125 9.94 -13.71 6.89
N GLU A 126 9.27 -14.86 6.97
CA GLU A 126 9.59 -16.05 6.19
C GLU A 126 9.33 -15.87 4.69
N TRP A 127 8.45 -14.95 4.30
CA TRP A 127 8.07 -14.69 2.92
C TRP A 127 8.77 -13.47 2.31
N LEU A 128 9.35 -12.59 3.12
CA LEU A 128 10.09 -11.39 2.64
C LEU A 128 11.14 -11.70 1.56
N PRO A 129 11.92 -12.80 1.62
CA PRO A 129 12.91 -13.10 0.58
C PRO A 129 12.31 -13.64 -0.73
N HIS A 130 11.05 -14.08 -0.67
CA HIS A 130 10.36 -14.78 -1.75
C HIS A 130 9.32 -13.91 -2.46
N LEU A 131 8.94 -12.78 -1.85
CA LEU A 131 7.88 -11.92 -2.33
C LEU A 131 8.45 -10.61 -2.89
N GLU A 132 8.17 -10.36 -4.16
CA GLU A 132 8.52 -9.13 -4.85
C GLU A 132 7.27 -8.33 -5.17
N TRP A 133 7.33 -7.03 -4.93
CA TRP A 133 6.21 -6.13 -5.15
C TRP A 133 6.42 -5.25 -6.36
N GLY A 134 5.33 -5.05 -7.11
CA GLY A 134 5.24 -4.03 -8.13
C GLY A 134 3.91 -3.29 -8.02
N VAL A 135 3.87 -2.11 -8.62
CA VAL A 135 2.64 -1.34 -8.79
C VAL A 135 1.98 -1.70 -10.12
N SER A 136 0.67 -1.91 -10.12
CA SER A 136 -0.08 -2.14 -11.36
C SER A 136 0.17 -1.03 -12.38
N ILE A 137 0.37 -1.38 -13.66
CA ILE A 137 0.73 -0.41 -14.72
C ILE A 137 -0.30 0.75 -14.85
N PHE A 138 -1.57 0.46 -14.56
CA PHE A 138 -2.64 1.46 -14.61
C PHE A 138 -2.53 2.52 -13.51
N HIS A 139 -1.81 2.22 -12.43
CA HIS A 139 -1.65 3.09 -11.27
C HIS A 139 -0.22 3.59 -11.07
N ALA A 140 0.76 3.05 -11.81
CA ALA A 140 2.17 3.37 -11.64
C ALA A 140 2.46 4.88 -11.72
N TYR A 141 1.85 5.60 -12.68
CA TYR A 141 2.03 7.05 -12.82
C TYR A 141 1.35 7.88 -11.73
N GLY A 142 0.45 7.30 -10.94
CA GLY A 142 -0.14 7.94 -9.76
C GLY A 142 0.79 7.95 -8.53
N HIS A 143 1.89 7.21 -8.57
CA HIS A 143 2.91 7.20 -7.52
C HIS A 143 3.97 8.26 -7.76
N GLN A 144 4.72 8.59 -6.70
CA GLN A 144 5.87 9.48 -6.78
C GLN A 144 6.95 8.94 -7.73
N TRP A 145 7.71 9.85 -8.36
CA TRP A 145 8.74 9.48 -9.33
C TRP A 145 9.75 8.46 -8.79
N ALA A 146 10.20 8.63 -7.55
CA ALA A 146 11.12 7.69 -6.90
C ALA A 146 10.49 6.28 -6.71
N CYS A 147 9.19 6.20 -6.37
CA CYS A 147 8.47 4.93 -6.32
C CYS A 147 8.40 4.28 -7.72
N GLN A 148 8.14 5.06 -8.77
CA GLN A 148 8.12 4.56 -10.15
C GLN A 148 9.47 4.00 -10.62
N LEU A 149 10.59 4.41 -10.06
CA LEU A 149 11.89 3.81 -10.42
C LEU A 149 12.01 2.37 -9.95
N TRP A 150 11.43 2.05 -8.80
CA TRP A 150 11.63 0.77 -8.12
C TRP A 150 10.46 -0.21 -8.28
N TYR A 151 9.23 0.29 -8.33
CA TYR A 151 8.03 -0.54 -8.34
C TYR A 151 7.31 -0.57 -9.70
N HIS A 152 7.82 0.10 -10.74
CA HIS A 152 7.20 0.08 -12.06
C HIS A 152 7.46 -1.25 -12.79
N PRO A 153 6.42 -1.98 -13.23
CA PRO A 153 6.54 -3.36 -13.69
C PRO A 153 7.33 -3.50 -15.00
N CYS A 154 7.39 -2.45 -15.82
CA CYS A 154 8.10 -2.43 -17.11
C CYS A 154 9.54 -1.89 -17.04
N LYS A 155 10.12 -1.72 -15.84
CA LYS A 155 11.48 -1.16 -15.68
C LYS A 155 12.56 -2.16 -15.27
N SER A 156 12.26 -3.47 -15.28
CA SER A 156 13.29 -4.49 -15.06
C SER A 156 14.18 -4.67 -16.30
N GLU A 157 15.14 -3.78 -16.51
CA GLU A 157 16.38 -4.10 -17.25
C GLU A 157 17.45 -4.52 -16.24
N LEU A 158 17.29 -5.71 -15.66
CA LEU A 158 18.34 -6.41 -14.91
C LEU A 158 18.26 -7.91 -15.19
#